data_AF-A0AAU4N366-F1
#
_entry.id   AF-A0AAU4N366-F1
#
_cell.length_a   1.000
_cell.length_b   1.000
_cell.length_c   1.000
_cell.angle_alpha   90.00
_cell.angle_beta   90.00
_cell.angle_gamma   90.00
#
_symmetry.space_group_name_H-M   'P 1'
#
loop_
_entity.id
_entity.type
_entity.pdbx_description
1 polymer ?
#
loop_
_entity_poly.entity_id
_entity_poly.type
_entity_poly.pdbx_seq_one_letter_code
_entity_poly.pdbx_strand_id
1 'polypeptide(L)'
;MASKCLRELIAQADERGLAASGLACLDRCLPLLASESEVLRPLWAGLVDGAEDWSVRLGAAREAMESETVSDEAAVLVRQMLGAAPSEWEREPLREWADDCSVAALELHHRFDASPAEGEPEAADVVEVLKSCREGEPTSAGPLVAGEVRRQIQVLEILAEGEGGVGLRQALDVSTEGQRILRAVVSRRARVQR
;
A
#
# COMPACT_ATOMS: atom_id res chain seq x y z
N MET A 1 11.60 24.57 -4.44
CA MET A 1 11.94 23.46 -3.52
C MET A 1 11.96 22.19 -4.36
N ALA A 2 12.98 21.35 -4.24
CA ALA A 2 12.94 20.04 -4.89
C ALA A 2 11.75 19.26 -4.31
N SER A 3 10.96 18.61 -5.16
CA SER A 3 9.91 17.70 -4.70
C SER A 3 10.59 16.57 -3.92
N LYS A 4 10.12 16.29 -2.70
CA LYS A 4 10.67 15.20 -1.87
C LYS A 4 10.41 13.86 -2.55
N CYS A 5 11.34 12.91 -2.41
CA CYS A 5 11.10 11.55 -2.87
C CYS A 5 10.21 10.77 -1.89
N LEU A 6 9.68 9.64 -2.33
CA LEU A 6 8.78 8.81 -1.51
C LEU A 6 9.45 8.37 -0.20
N ARG A 7 10.72 7.96 -0.23
CA ARG A 7 11.46 7.59 1.00
C ARG A 7 11.59 8.74 1.99
N GLU A 8 11.86 9.94 1.49
CA GLU A 8 11.98 11.14 2.32
C GLU A 8 10.65 11.52 2.96
N LEU A 9 9.54 11.36 2.24
CA LEU A 9 8.19 11.62 2.75
C LEU A 9 7.82 10.64 3.87
N ILE A 10 8.07 9.34 3.69
CA ILE A 10 7.83 8.33 4.74
C ILE A 10 8.70 8.63 5.97
N ALA A 11 9.99 8.93 5.79
CA ALA A 11 10.90 9.24 6.89
C ALA A 11 10.49 10.48 7.71
N GLN A 12 9.73 11.41 7.12
CA GLN A 12 9.30 12.66 7.76
C GLN A 12 7.90 12.60 8.36
N ALA A 13 7.10 11.59 8.00
CA ALA A 13 5.74 11.45 8.51
C ALA A 13 5.72 11.24 10.04
N ASP A 14 4.64 11.73 10.64
CA ASP A 14 4.26 11.46 12.02
C ASP A 14 3.60 10.07 12.13
N GLU A 15 3.30 9.62 13.34
CA GLU A 15 2.71 8.30 13.59
C GLU A 15 1.39 8.10 12.82
N ARG A 16 0.56 9.13 12.75
CA ARG A 16 -0.71 9.08 12.02
C ARG A 16 -0.50 8.96 10.51
N GLY A 17 0.40 9.77 9.95
CA GLY A 17 0.74 9.73 8.53
C GLY A 17 1.36 8.39 8.14
N LEU A 18 2.21 7.82 8.99
CA LEU A 18 2.80 6.50 8.82
C LEU A 18 1.71 5.42 8.83
N ALA A 19 0.86 5.39 9.86
CA ALA A 19 -0.25 4.43 9.95
C ALA A 19 -1.21 4.51 8.74
N ALA A 20 -1.59 5.74 8.37
CA ALA A 20 -2.46 6.00 7.22
C ALA A 20 -1.81 5.60 5.89
N SER A 21 -0.52 5.87 5.70
CA SER A 21 0.20 5.52 4.46
C SER A 21 0.37 4.01 4.27
N GLY A 22 0.69 3.27 5.34
CA GLY A 22 0.71 1.81 5.32
C GLY A 22 -0.67 1.24 5.00
N LEU A 23 -1.71 1.76 5.66
CA LEU A 23 -3.10 1.37 5.41
C LEU A 23 -3.55 1.71 3.98
N ALA A 24 -3.09 2.82 3.42
CA ALA A 24 -3.36 3.21 2.03
C ALA A 24 -2.74 2.23 1.02
N CYS A 25 -1.53 1.72 1.29
CA CYS A 25 -0.89 0.70 0.46
C CYS A 25 -1.61 -0.66 0.56
N LEU A 26 -2.01 -1.04 1.77
CA LEU A 26 -2.80 -2.25 2.00
C LEU A 26 -4.17 -2.19 1.30
N ASP A 27 -4.91 -1.11 1.51
CA ASP A 27 -6.24 -0.88 0.94
C ASP A 27 -6.20 -0.91 -0.60
N ARG A 28 -5.15 -0.32 -1.20
CA ARG A 28 -4.89 -0.37 -2.64
C ARG A 28 -4.76 -1.80 -3.18
N CYS A 29 -4.20 -2.72 -2.38
CA CYS A 29 -3.93 -4.10 -2.78
C CYS A 29 -5.01 -5.10 -2.33
N LEU A 30 -5.95 -4.66 -1.49
CA LEU A 30 -7.02 -5.48 -0.94
C LEU A 30 -7.84 -6.28 -1.97
N PRO A 31 -8.10 -5.79 -3.20
CA PRO A 31 -8.82 -6.56 -4.22
C PRO A 31 -8.14 -7.86 -4.66
N LEU A 32 -6.85 -8.04 -4.37
CA LEU A 32 -6.14 -9.29 -4.64
C LEU A 32 -6.52 -10.39 -3.64
N LEU A 33 -6.88 -9.98 -2.42
CA LEU A 33 -7.23 -10.88 -1.33
C LEU A 33 -8.74 -11.14 -1.26
N ALA A 34 -9.55 -10.09 -1.39
CA ALA A 34 -11.00 -10.17 -1.26
C ALA A 34 -11.69 -9.22 -2.24
N SER A 35 -12.71 -9.70 -2.93
CA SER A 35 -13.37 -8.94 -4.02
C SER A 35 -14.13 -7.70 -3.53
N GLU A 36 -14.68 -7.72 -2.32
CA GLU A 36 -15.43 -6.61 -1.71
C GLU A 36 -15.27 -6.59 -0.19
N SER A 37 -14.11 -6.14 0.32
CA SER A 37 -13.85 -6.10 1.75
C SER A 37 -13.81 -4.66 2.29
N GLU A 38 -14.72 -4.35 3.21
CA GLU A 38 -14.71 -3.13 4.01
C GLU A 38 -13.94 -3.32 5.34
N VAL A 39 -13.15 -4.39 5.45
CA VAL A 39 -12.45 -4.78 6.70
C VAL A 39 -11.54 -3.69 7.25
N LEU A 40 -11.02 -2.81 6.38
CA LEU A 40 -10.15 -1.71 6.78
C LEU A 40 -10.90 -0.43 7.16
N ARG A 41 -12.21 -0.35 6.92
CA ARG A 41 -13.00 0.87 7.22
C ARG A 41 -12.96 1.26 8.70
N PRO A 42 -13.10 0.33 9.67
CA PRO A 42 -12.97 0.68 11.09
C PRO A 42 -11.58 1.20 11.45
N LEU A 43 -10.53 0.64 10.85
CA LEU A 43 -9.15 1.11 11.03
C LEU A 43 -8.98 2.54 10.51
N TRP A 44 -9.45 2.82 9.29
CA TRP A 44 -9.42 4.17 8.71
C TRP A 44 -10.15 5.20 9.59
N ALA A 45 -11.32 4.84 10.13
CA ALA A 45 -12.09 5.72 10.99
C ALA A 45 -11.35 6.06 12.30
N GLY A 46 -10.65 5.08 12.88
CA GLY A 46 -9.92 5.24 14.14
C GLY A 46 -8.63 6.07 14.04
N LEU A 47 -8.06 6.28 12.84
CA LEU A 47 -6.81 7.04 12.67
C LEU A 47 -6.91 8.51 13.13
N VAL A 48 -8.13 9.07 13.17
CA VAL A 48 -8.36 10.41 13.69
C VAL A 48 -7.92 10.49 15.16
N ASP A 49 -8.30 9.47 15.94
CA ASP A 49 -8.05 9.36 17.38
C ASP A 49 -6.61 8.85 17.68
N GLY A 50 -5.85 8.52 16.63
CA GLY A 50 -4.45 8.12 16.74
C GLY A 50 -4.29 6.79 17.46
N ALA A 51 -3.61 6.80 18.60
CA ALA A 51 -3.31 5.60 19.38
C ALA A 51 -4.57 4.93 19.99
N GLU A 52 -5.66 5.69 20.16
CA GLU A 52 -6.88 5.19 20.81
C GLU A 52 -7.52 4.05 20.00
N ASP A 53 -7.68 2.91 20.65
CA ASP A 53 -8.15 1.63 20.10
C ASP A 53 -7.41 1.11 18.84
N TRP A 54 -6.25 1.66 18.48
CA TRP A 54 -5.48 1.22 17.30
C TRP A 54 -5.25 -0.30 17.32
N SER A 55 -4.69 -0.81 18.43
CA SER A 55 -4.40 -2.23 18.59
C SER A 55 -5.65 -3.11 18.54
N VAL A 56 -6.76 -2.64 19.12
CA VAL A 56 -8.05 -3.34 19.15
C VAL A 56 -8.65 -3.43 17.75
N ARG A 57 -8.71 -2.30 17.02
CA ARG A 57 -9.21 -2.25 15.64
C ARG A 57 -8.34 -3.06 14.70
N LEU A 58 -7.02 -3.05 14.92
CA LEU A 58 -6.07 -3.85 14.15
C LEU A 58 -6.25 -5.35 14.39
N GLY A 59 -6.46 -5.76 15.64
CA GLY A 59 -6.81 -7.14 16.00
C GLY A 59 -8.07 -7.61 15.27
N ALA A 60 -9.14 -6.81 15.32
CA ALA A 60 -10.40 -7.14 14.64
C ALA A 60 -10.24 -7.26 13.11
N ALA A 61 -9.44 -6.37 12.49
CA ALA A 61 -9.16 -6.45 11.06
C ALA A 61 -8.38 -7.72 10.67
N ARG A 62 -7.41 -8.12 11.51
CA ARG A 62 -6.64 -9.36 11.33
C ARG A 62 -7.51 -10.60 11.42
N GLU A 63 -8.34 -10.68 12.45
CA GLU A 63 -9.28 -11.80 12.66
C GLU A 63 -10.24 -11.96 11.47
N ALA A 64 -10.81 -10.85 10.99
CA ALA A 64 -11.68 -10.87 9.82
C ALA A 64 -10.95 -11.40 8.57
N MET A 65 -9.67 -11.06 8.38
CA MET A 65 -8.85 -11.49 7.24
C MET A 65 -8.27 -12.91 7.37
N GLU A 66 -8.17 -13.48 8.56
CA GLU A 66 -7.69 -14.85 8.78
C GLU A 66 -8.66 -15.90 8.24
N SER A 67 -9.96 -15.57 8.22
CA SER A 67 -11.03 -16.49 7.80
C SER A 67 -11.03 -16.85 6.30
N GLU A 68 -10.31 -16.10 5.47
CA GLU A 68 -10.22 -16.35 4.02
C GLU A 68 -9.21 -17.46 3.69
N THR A 69 -9.54 -18.40 2.81
CA THR A 69 -8.56 -19.35 2.30
C THR A 69 -7.83 -18.74 1.11
N VAL A 70 -6.50 -18.69 1.18
CA VAL A 70 -5.68 -17.95 0.21
C VAL A 70 -4.55 -18.85 -0.25
N SER A 71 -4.49 -19.11 -1.55
CA SER A 71 -3.41 -19.88 -2.18
C SER A 71 -2.60 -19.05 -3.18
N ASP A 72 -3.10 -17.87 -3.56
CA ASP A 72 -2.42 -16.97 -4.47
C ASP A 72 -1.35 -16.17 -3.72
N GLU A 73 -0.12 -16.17 -4.24
CA GLU A 73 1.03 -15.53 -3.59
C GLU A 73 0.84 -14.02 -3.41
N ALA A 74 0.13 -13.35 -4.32
CA ALA A 74 -0.15 -11.92 -4.21
C ALA A 74 -1.12 -11.66 -3.04
N ALA A 75 -2.14 -12.50 -2.90
CA ALA A 75 -3.07 -12.43 -1.80
C ALA A 75 -2.42 -12.80 -0.44
N VAL A 76 -1.47 -13.74 -0.41
CA VAL A 76 -0.65 -14.06 0.77
C VAL A 76 0.17 -12.84 1.21
N LEU A 77 0.81 -12.14 0.26
CA LEU A 77 1.59 -10.93 0.57
C LEU A 77 0.70 -9.82 1.17
N VAL A 78 -0.51 -9.60 0.63
CA VAL A 78 -1.46 -8.63 1.18
C VAL A 78 -1.88 -8.99 2.62
N ARG A 79 -2.08 -10.28 2.91
CA ARG A 79 -2.34 -10.75 4.28
C ARG A 79 -1.14 -10.49 5.20
N GLN A 80 0.09 -10.74 4.73
CA GLN A 80 1.31 -10.49 5.49
C GLN A 80 1.49 -9.01 5.81
N MET A 81 1.18 -8.10 4.88
CA MET A 81 1.20 -6.66 5.12
C MET A 81 0.32 -6.25 6.32
N LEU A 82 -0.92 -6.77 6.41
CA LEU A 82 -1.78 -6.53 7.58
C LEU A 82 -1.26 -7.23 8.85
N GLY A 83 -0.76 -8.46 8.70
CA GLY A 83 -0.20 -9.23 9.80
C GLY A 83 0.98 -8.53 10.47
N ALA A 84 1.83 -7.86 9.69
CA ALA A 84 3.03 -7.16 10.15
C ALA A 84 2.77 -5.79 10.79
N ALA A 85 1.55 -5.25 10.73
CA ALA A 85 1.25 -3.94 11.31
C ALA A 85 1.58 -3.89 12.83
N PRO A 86 2.30 -2.89 13.35
CA PRO A 86 2.62 -2.86 14.77
C PRO A 86 1.36 -2.62 15.59
N SER A 87 1.25 -3.26 16.76
CA SER A 87 0.12 -2.99 17.66
C SER A 87 0.37 -1.73 18.50
N GLU A 88 1.64 -1.33 18.58
CA GLU A 88 2.16 -0.15 19.24
C GLU A 88 2.01 1.07 18.33
N TRP A 89 1.51 2.18 18.89
CA TRP A 89 1.43 3.47 18.19
C TRP A 89 2.73 4.24 18.39
N GLU A 90 3.83 3.70 17.87
CA GLU A 90 5.16 4.27 17.97
C GLU A 90 5.75 4.54 16.59
N ARG A 91 6.44 5.67 16.45
CA ARG A 91 6.93 6.16 15.16
C ARG A 91 7.83 5.17 14.44
N GLU A 92 8.78 4.55 15.15
CA GLU A 92 9.75 3.66 14.50
C GLU A 92 9.11 2.37 13.96
N PRO A 93 8.34 1.59 14.76
CA PRO A 93 7.58 0.46 14.24
C PRO A 93 6.62 0.82 13.11
N LEU A 94 5.90 1.95 13.23
CA LEU A 94 4.99 2.42 12.18
C LEU A 94 5.74 2.83 10.91
N ARG A 95 6.94 3.38 11.04
CA ARG A 95 7.79 3.76 9.90
C ARG A 95 8.28 2.55 9.15
N GLU A 96 8.80 1.54 9.86
CA GLU A 96 9.24 0.28 9.25
C GLU A 96 8.08 -0.39 8.52
N TRP A 97 6.92 -0.49 9.18
CA TRP A 97 5.73 -1.07 8.57
C TRP A 97 5.23 -0.30 7.32
N ALA A 98 5.24 1.03 7.36
CA ALA A 98 4.87 1.85 6.21
C ALA A 98 5.86 1.70 5.05
N ASP A 99 7.16 1.60 5.34
CA ASP A 99 8.21 1.35 4.33
C ASP A 99 8.01 -0.02 3.67
N ASP A 100 7.77 -1.07 4.47
CA ASP A 100 7.52 -2.43 3.98
C ASP A 100 6.23 -2.50 3.16
N CYS A 101 5.16 -1.83 3.61
CA CYS A 101 3.91 -1.76 2.86
C CYS A 101 4.08 -1.01 1.52
N SER A 102 4.89 0.05 1.50
CA SER A 102 5.23 0.80 0.29
C SER A 102 5.93 -0.11 -0.72
N VAL A 103 6.95 -0.87 -0.28
CA VAL A 103 7.70 -1.82 -1.13
C VAL A 103 6.80 -2.95 -1.63
N ALA A 104 6.04 -3.59 -0.74
CA ALA A 104 5.15 -4.70 -1.11
C ALA A 104 4.09 -4.28 -2.15
N ALA A 105 3.50 -3.09 -1.99
CA ALA A 105 2.57 -2.56 -2.98
C ALA A 105 3.24 -2.35 -4.35
N LEU A 106 4.47 -1.82 -4.39
CA LEU A 106 5.20 -1.64 -5.64
C LEU A 106 5.58 -2.96 -6.30
N GLU A 107 6.00 -3.95 -5.51
CA GLU A 107 6.30 -5.30 -5.99
C GLU A 107 5.07 -5.95 -6.64
N LEU A 108 3.90 -5.85 -5.98
CA LEU A 108 2.64 -6.33 -6.54
C LEU A 108 2.32 -5.65 -7.88
N HIS A 109 2.47 -4.32 -7.97
CA HIS A 109 2.22 -3.61 -9.23
C HIS A 109 3.23 -3.99 -10.32
N HIS A 110 4.49 -4.23 -9.97
CA HIS A 110 5.52 -4.68 -10.89
C HIS A 110 5.19 -6.06 -11.50
N ARG A 111 4.71 -7.02 -10.70
CA ARG A 111 4.25 -8.33 -11.18
C ARG A 111 3.14 -8.23 -12.22
N PHE A 112 2.29 -7.20 -12.12
CA PHE A 112 1.22 -6.94 -13.09
C PHE A 112 1.64 -6.09 -14.29
N ASP A 113 2.74 -5.33 -14.19
CA ASP A 113 3.37 -4.64 -15.32
C ASP A 113 4.09 -5.61 -16.26
N ALA A 114 4.68 -6.68 -15.70
CA ALA A 114 5.42 -7.68 -16.48
C ALA A 114 4.54 -8.41 -17.50
N SER A 115 4.96 -8.35 -18.78
CA SER A 115 4.35 -9.11 -19.86
C SER A 115 4.69 -10.60 -19.73
N PRO A 116 3.76 -11.53 -19.93
CA PRO A 116 4.06 -12.97 -19.94
C PRO A 116 5.12 -13.37 -20.98
N ALA A 117 5.34 -12.55 -22.00
CA ALA A 117 6.27 -12.81 -23.10
C ALA A 117 7.73 -12.41 -22.80
N GLU A 118 7.99 -11.59 -21.78
CA GLU A 118 9.33 -11.00 -21.54
C GLU A 118 10.16 -11.78 -20.52
N GLY A 119 9.66 -12.92 -20.03
CA GLY A 119 10.29 -13.67 -18.94
C GLY A 119 10.14 -12.96 -17.60
N GLU A 120 10.35 -13.69 -16.50
CA GLU A 120 10.38 -13.07 -15.18
C GLU A 120 11.74 -12.41 -14.95
N PRO A 121 11.78 -11.13 -14.55
CA PRO A 121 13.04 -10.46 -14.24
C PRO A 121 13.69 -11.10 -13.00
N GLU A 122 15.02 -11.00 -12.90
CA GLU A 122 15.72 -11.46 -11.71
C GLU A 122 15.30 -10.65 -10.48
N ALA A 123 15.15 -11.30 -9.33
CA ALA A 123 14.68 -10.65 -8.11
C ALA A 123 15.59 -9.46 -7.68
N ALA A 124 16.90 -9.55 -7.95
CA ALA A 124 17.84 -8.46 -7.67
C ALA A 124 17.55 -7.21 -8.51
N ASP A 125 17.23 -7.39 -9.79
CA ASP A 125 16.88 -6.29 -10.70
C ASP A 125 15.59 -5.62 -10.25
N VAL A 126 14.58 -6.40 -9.82
CA VAL A 126 13.33 -5.86 -9.29
C VAL A 126 13.60 -4.98 -8.06
N VAL A 127 14.40 -5.46 -7.10
CA VAL A 127 14.73 -4.71 -5.89
C VAL A 127 15.42 -3.38 -6.23
N GLU A 128 16.37 -3.38 -7.16
CA GLU A 128 17.07 -2.16 -7.58
C GLU A 128 16.12 -1.18 -8.27
N VAL A 129 15.29 -1.66 -9.20
CA VAL A 129 14.28 -0.86 -9.91
C VAL A 129 13.30 -0.20 -8.94
N LEU A 130 12.77 -0.96 -7.97
CA LEU A 130 11.84 -0.43 -6.98
C LEU A 130 12.52 0.59 -6.06
N LYS A 131 13.78 0.36 -5.67
CA LYS A 131 14.56 1.31 -4.89
C LYS A 131 14.73 2.65 -5.63
N SER A 132 15.19 2.63 -6.88
CA SER A 132 15.36 3.84 -7.71
C SER A 132 14.06 4.61 -7.86
N CYS A 133 12.93 3.91 -8.05
CA CYS A 133 11.61 4.52 -8.13
C CYS A 133 11.24 5.29 -6.85
N ARG A 134 11.50 4.72 -5.67
CA ARG A 134 11.22 5.37 -4.38
C ARG A 134 12.18 6.52 -4.10
N GLU A 135 13.36 6.53 -4.71
CA GLU A 135 14.38 7.58 -4.61
C GLU A 135 14.17 8.72 -5.63
N GLY A 136 13.16 8.60 -6.50
CA GLY A 136 12.76 9.66 -7.44
C GLY A 136 13.45 9.56 -8.81
N GLU A 137 14.06 8.42 -9.13
CA GLU A 137 14.67 8.13 -10.42
C GLU A 137 13.71 7.26 -11.27
N PRO A 138 12.98 7.84 -12.24
CA PRO A 138 12.00 7.11 -13.01
C PRO A 138 12.66 6.46 -14.22
N THR A 139 13.20 5.26 -14.04
CA THR A 139 13.70 4.50 -15.19
C THR A 139 13.31 3.02 -15.08
N SER A 140 12.50 2.58 -16.03
CA SER A 140 12.16 1.19 -16.40
C SER A 140 11.08 0.40 -15.63
N ALA A 141 10.51 0.88 -14.51
CA ALA A 141 9.66 0.03 -13.68
C ALA A 141 8.25 -0.33 -14.22
N GLY A 142 7.81 0.29 -15.32
CA GLY A 142 6.48 0.08 -15.90
C GLY A 142 5.42 1.09 -15.44
N PRO A 143 4.28 1.18 -16.17
CA PRO A 143 3.26 2.20 -15.92
C PRO A 143 2.48 2.01 -14.61
N LEU A 144 2.27 0.79 -14.13
CA LEU A 144 1.58 0.53 -12.86
C LEU A 144 2.47 0.91 -11.68
N VAL A 145 3.76 0.57 -11.71
CA VAL A 145 4.71 1.00 -10.67
C VAL A 145 4.82 2.52 -10.65
N ALA A 146 4.99 3.16 -11.81
CA ALA A 146 5.05 4.63 -11.87
C ALA A 146 3.75 5.30 -11.37
N GLY A 147 2.59 4.71 -11.67
CA GLY A 147 1.30 5.16 -11.14
C GLY A 147 1.21 5.04 -9.62
N GLU A 148 1.66 3.91 -9.07
CA GLU A 148 1.61 3.64 -7.64
C GLU A 148 2.57 4.53 -6.85
N VAL A 149 3.79 4.78 -7.34
CA VAL A 149 4.72 5.74 -6.71
C VAL A 149 4.08 7.13 -6.59
N ARG A 150 3.49 7.63 -7.68
CA ARG A 150 2.81 8.94 -7.66
C ARG A 150 1.66 8.98 -6.66
N ARG A 151 0.89 7.89 -6.56
CA ARG A 151 -0.21 7.76 -5.60
C ARG A 151 0.31 7.80 -4.16
N GLN A 152 1.36 7.05 -3.83
CA GLN A 152 1.94 7.03 -2.48
C GLN A 152 2.49 8.40 -2.07
N ILE A 153 3.18 9.08 -2.99
CA ILE A 153 3.65 10.47 -2.80
C ILE A 153 2.44 11.38 -2.50
N GLN A 154 1.42 11.34 -3.36
CA GLN A 154 0.21 12.16 -3.18
C GLN A 154 -0.47 11.91 -1.83
N VAL A 155 -0.57 10.66 -1.40
CA VAL A 155 -1.15 10.31 -0.09
C VAL A 155 -0.34 10.94 1.05
N LEU A 156 0.99 10.82 1.03
CA LEU A 156 1.85 11.39 2.07
C LEU A 156 1.83 12.92 2.07
N GLU A 157 1.75 13.55 0.90
CA GLU A 157 1.59 15.01 0.78
C GLU A 157 0.24 15.47 1.37
N ILE A 158 -0.87 14.80 1.03
CA ILE A 158 -2.18 15.06 1.62
C ILE A 158 -2.15 14.92 3.15
N LEU A 159 -1.49 13.89 3.67
CA LEU A 159 -1.39 13.63 5.10
C LEU A 159 -0.48 14.64 5.82
N ALA A 160 0.54 15.15 5.15
CA ALA A 160 1.44 16.17 5.69
C ALA A 160 0.81 17.57 5.69
N GLU A 161 -0.03 17.88 4.70
CA GLU A 161 -0.67 19.20 4.55
C GLU A 161 -2.04 19.28 5.24
N GLY A 162 -2.74 18.15 5.36
CA GLY A 162 -4.11 18.07 5.85
C GLY A 162 -4.21 18.13 7.38
N GLU A 163 -5.20 18.86 7.87
CA GLU A 163 -5.53 18.89 9.30
C GLU A 163 -6.46 17.71 9.67
N GLY A 164 -5.97 16.80 10.50
CA GLY A 164 -6.77 15.76 11.16
C GLY A 164 -7.58 14.90 10.18
N GLY A 165 -8.89 14.80 10.41
CA GLY A 165 -9.79 13.90 9.66
C GLY A 165 -10.01 14.24 8.18
N VAL A 166 -9.74 15.47 7.74
CA VAL A 166 -9.93 15.87 6.34
C VAL A 166 -8.87 15.24 5.44
N GLY A 167 -7.59 15.31 5.85
CA GLY A 167 -6.49 14.66 5.13
C GLY A 167 -6.67 13.13 5.05
N LEU A 168 -7.11 12.51 6.15
CA LEU A 168 -7.41 11.07 6.19
C LEU A 168 -8.51 10.68 5.19
N ARG A 169 -9.58 11.47 5.08
CA ARG A 169 -10.66 11.21 4.11
C ARG A 169 -10.14 11.32 2.68
N GLN A 170 -9.36 12.36 2.38
CA GLN A 170 -8.78 12.54 1.05
C GLN A 170 -7.80 11.41 0.69
N ALA A 171 -6.97 10.96 1.63
CA ALA A 171 -6.08 9.81 1.44
C ALA A 171 -6.87 8.52 1.15
N LEU A 172 -7.95 8.27 1.88
CA LEU A 172 -8.86 7.15 1.65
C LEU A 172 -9.55 7.22 0.27
N ASP A 173 -9.98 8.40 -0.17
CA ASP A 173 -10.57 8.59 -1.50
C ASP A 173 -9.56 8.25 -2.62
N VAL A 174 -8.31 8.68 -2.47
CA VAL A 174 -7.21 8.34 -3.40
C VAL A 174 -6.94 6.83 -3.43
N SER A 175 -6.95 6.16 -2.27
CA SER A 175 -6.77 4.70 -2.19
C SER A 175 -7.91 3.92 -2.84
N THR A 176 -9.16 4.32 -2.57
CA THR A 176 -10.37 3.63 -3.09
C THR A 176 -10.54 3.79 -4.60
N GLU A 177 -10.27 4.98 -5.16
CA GLU A 177 -10.22 5.16 -6.62
C GLU A 177 -9.15 4.24 -7.22
N GLY A 178 -8.03 4.10 -6.52
CA GLY A 178 -6.94 3.25 -6.93
C GLY A 178 -7.28 1.77 -7.05
N GLN A 179 -8.11 1.23 -6.14
CA GLN A 179 -8.52 -0.17 -6.18
C GLN A 179 -9.15 -0.57 -7.52
N ARG A 180 -9.90 0.35 -8.16
CA ARG A 180 -10.58 0.08 -9.45
C ARG A 180 -9.58 -0.22 -10.57
N ILE A 181 -8.42 0.45 -10.55
CA ILE A 181 -7.35 0.24 -11.53
C ILE A 181 -6.77 -1.17 -11.37
N LEU A 182 -6.41 -1.56 -10.13
CA LEU A 182 -5.82 -2.88 -9.89
C LEU A 182 -6.82 -4.00 -10.22
N ARG A 183 -8.09 -3.86 -9.84
CA ARG A 183 -9.16 -4.79 -10.24
C ARG A 183 -9.27 -4.95 -11.77
N ALA A 184 -9.22 -3.85 -12.50
CA ALA A 184 -9.30 -3.86 -13.97
C ALA A 184 -8.10 -4.58 -14.60
N VAL A 185 -6.89 -4.34 -14.07
CA VAL A 185 -5.65 -5.00 -14.51
C VAL A 185 -5.68 -6.50 -14.25
N VAL A 186 -6.02 -6.91 -13.03
CA VAL A 186 -6.15 -8.33 -12.64
C VAL A 186 -7.17 -9.04 -13.54
N SER A 187 -8.35 -8.42 -13.72
CA SER A 187 -9.40 -8.95 -14.58
C SER A 187 -8.94 -9.09 -16.04
N ARG A 188 -8.14 -8.15 -16.55
CA ARG A 188 -7.57 -8.22 -17.90
C ARG A 188 -6.55 -9.36 -18.02
N ARG A 189 -5.65 -9.50 -17.05
CA ARG A 189 -4.62 -10.55 -17.04
C ARG A 189 -5.25 -11.95 -16.98
N ALA A 190 -6.25 -12.16 -16.12
CA ALA A 190 -6.99 -13.41 -16.03
C ALA A 190 -7.69 -13.80 -17.34
N ARG A 191 -8.09 -12.84 -18.18
CA ARG A 191 -8.66 -13.12 -19.51
C ARG A 191 -7.62 -13.49 -20.56
N VAL A 192 -6.39 -12.99 -20.44
CA VAL A 192 -5.29 -13.29 -21.36
C VAL A 192 -4.64 -14.64 -21.05
N GLN A 193 -4.70 -15.07 -19.79
CA GLN A 193 -4.16 -16.36 -19.32
C GLN A 193 -5.12 -17.55 -19.47
N ARG A 194 -6.36 -17.32 -19.91
CA ARG A 194 -7.36 -18.36 -20.23
C ARG A 194 -7.32 -18.70 -21.71
#